data_AF-A0A9Q0JFM5-F1
#
_entry.id   AF-A0A9Q0JFM5-F1
#
_cell.length_a   1.000
_cell.length_b   1.000
_cell.length_c   1.000
_cell.angle_alpha   90.00
_cell.angle_beta   90.00
_cell.angle_gamma   90.00
#
_symmetry.space_group_name_H-M   'P 1'
#
loop_
_entity.id
_entity.type
_entity.pdbx_description
1 polymer ?
#
loop_
_entity_poly.entity_id
_entity_poly.type
_entity_poly.pdbx_seq_one_letter_code
_entity_poly.pdbx_strand_id
1 'polypeptide(L)'
;MANPAKKVLLTSHGDDVSQGIALHLAKRGCRLVLMGEESCVRSVADKINGSIEGAASVEVVGLDMEDERQAAFDEAVDKACLILGNLDAFVNCYFYEGKMQNPLDVTEQEFKKILKINLMAAWFL
;
A
#
# COMPACT_ATOMS: atom_id res chain seq x y z
N MET A 1 -23.63 18.42 8.90
CA MET A 1 -23.71 17.06 8.36
C MET A 1 -22.34 16.43 8.56
N ALA A 2 -22.25 15.25 9.18
CA ALA A 2 -20.96 14.55 9.28
C ALA A 2 -20.52 14.18 7.86
N ASN A 3 -19.29 14.53 7.48
CA ASN A 3 -18.75 14.06 6.21
C ASN A 3 -18.68 12.53 6.24
N PRO A 4 -19.10 11.84 5.17
CA PRO A 4 -18.97 10.39 5.10
C PRO A 4 -17.50 9.98 5.25
N ALA A 5 -17.28 8.85 5.93
CA ALA A 5 -15.95 8.26 6.10
C ALA A 5 -15.28 8.06 4.73
N LYS A 6 -14.09 8.66 4.57
CA LYS A 6 -13.32 8.55 3.32
C LYS A 6 -12.76 7.15 3.16
N LYS A 7 -12.84 6.62 1.93
CA LYS A 7 -12.38 5.28 1.57
C LYS A 7 -11.04 5.38 0.87
N VAL A 8 -10.00 4.86 1.50
CA VAL A 8 -8.63 5.08 1.07
C VAL A 8 -7.95 3.74 0.79
N LEU A 9 -7.37 3.63 -0.40
CA LEU A 9 -6.42 2.57 -0.74
C LEU A 9 -5.01 3.10 -0.48
N LEU A 10 -4.23 2.36 0.31
CA LEU A 10 -2.86 2.73 0.65
C LEU A 10 -1.92 1.56 0.33
N THR A 11 -0.91 1.79 -0.50
CA THR A 11 0.15 0.80 -0.68
C THR A 11 1.21 0.93 0.40
N SER A 12 1.77 -0.18 0.86
CA SER A 12 2.72 -0.19 1.97
C SER A 12 3.72 -1.34 1.87
N HIS A 13 4.98 -1.05 2.20
CA HIS A 13 6.03 -2.06 2.41
C HIS A 13 6.20 -2.41 3.90
N GLY A 14 5.26 -2.01 4.76
CA GLY A 14 5.33 -2.23 6.20
C GLY A 14 6.32 -1.32 6.95
N ASP A 15 6.81 -0.26 6.32
CA ASP A 15 7.70 0.74 6.94
C ASP A 15 6.94 1.69 7.89
N ASP A 16 7.69 2.39 8.75
CA ASP A 16 7.11 3.28 9.76
C ASP A 16 6.32 4.46 9.17
N VAL A 17 6.66 4.92 7.95
CA VAL A 17 5.97 6.03 7.29
C VAL A 17 4.59 5.58 6.83
N SER A 18 4.51 4.48 6.07
CA SER A 18 3.23 3.95 5.61
C SER A 18 2.34 3.52 6.77
N GLN A 19 2.91 2.93 7.84
CA GLN A 19 2.21 2.63 9.09
C GLN A 19 1.65 3.89 9.77
N GLY A 20 2.45 4.94 9.89
CA GLY A 20 2.04 6.21 10.49
C GLY A 20 0.89 6.85 9.73
N ILE A 21 0.97 6.89 8.39
CA ILE A 21 -0.10 7.41 7.53
C ILE A 21 -1.39 6.59 7.73
N ALA A 22 -1.31 5.26 7.64
CA ALA A 22 -2.46 4.38 7.82
C ALA A 22 -3.13 4.56 9.19
N LEU A 23 -2.34 4.58 10.28
CA LEU A 23 -2.83 4.80 11.64
C LEU A 23 -3.53 6.16 11.78
N HIS A 24 -2.96 7.22 11.21
CA HIS A 24 -3.56 8.55 11.26
C HIS A 24 -4.87 8.65 10.48
N LEU A 25 -4.94 8.03 9.29
CA LEU A 25 -6.17 7.96 8.50
C LEU A 25 -7.26 7.16 9.23
N ALA A 26 -6.89 6.02 9.82
CA ALA A 26 -7.82 5.18 10.58
C ALA A 26 -8.38 5.93 11.80
N LYS A 27 -7.53 6.63 12.57
CA LYS A 27 -7.95 7.48 13.70
C LYS A 27 -8.86 8.64 13.31
N ARG A 28 -8.81 9.08 12.04
CA ARG A 28 -9.73 10.09 11.48
C ARG A 28 -11.04 9.50 10.99
N GLY A 29 -11.25 8.19 11.16
CA GLY A 29 -12.45 7.48 10.74
C GLY A 29 -12.46 7.12 9.25
N CYS A 30 -11.31 7.13 8.57
CA CYS A 30 -11.23 6.64 7.19
C CYS A 30 -11.35 5.11 7.18
N ARG A 31 -12.04 4.57 6.17
CA ARG A 31 -12.04 3.14 5.87
C ARG A 31 -10.85 2.85 4.96
N LEU A 32 -10.04 1.86 5.34
CA LEU A 32 -8.74 1.62 4.70
C LEU A 32 -8.64 0.20 4.15
N VAL A 33 -8.04 0.10 2.97
CA VAL A 33 -7.43 -1.15 2.48
C VAL A 33 -5.94 -0.90 2.33
N LEU A 34 -5.13 -1.74 2.98
CA LEU A 34 -3.68 -1.79 2.78
C LEU A 34 -3.35 -2.78 1.68
N MET A 35 -2.48 -2.39 0.76
CA MET A 35 -2.09 -3.23 -0.37
C MET A 35 -0.57 -3.32 -0.50
N GLY A 36 -0.07 -4.53 -0.71
CA GLY A 36 1.37 -4.79 -0.77
C GLY A 36 1.68 -6.23 -0.43
N GLU A 37 2.91 -6.50 -0.03
CA GLU A 37 3.33 -7.85 0.33
C GLU A 37 2.52 -8.33 1.55
N GLU A 38 1.72 -9.38 1.35
CA GLU A 38 0.59 -9.71 2.23
C GLU A 38 1.00 -9.89 3.70
N SER A 39 2.18 -10.49 3.95
CA SER A 39 2.65 -10.72 5.32
C SER A 39 2.99 -9.41 6.04
N CYS A 40 3.65 -8.48 5.34
CA CYS A 40 3.97 -7.14 5.85
C CYS A 40 2.71 -6.33 6.13
N VAL A 41 1.81 -6.20 5.15
CA VAL A 41 0.62 -5.34 5.31
C VAL A 41 -0.40 -5.92 6.28
N ARG A 42 -0.48 -7.25 6.43
CA ARG A 42 -1.29 -7.89 7.49
C ARG A 42 -0.78 -7.57 8.88
N SER A 43 0.53 -7.64 9.10
CA SER A 43 1.12 -7.24 10.39
C SER A 43 0.79 -5.79 10.75
N VAL A 44 0.80 -4.88 9.77
CA VAL A 44 0.42 -3.47 9.97
C VAL A 44 -1.07 -3.33 10.30
N ALA A 45 -1.95 -3.98 9.53
CA ALA A 45 -3.39 -3.92 9.74
C ALA A 45 -3.77 -4.42 11.14
N ASP A 46 -3.19 -5.53 11.59
CA ASP A 46 -3.45 -6.12 12.91
C ASP A 46 -3.04 -5.17 14.04
N LYS A 47 -1.88 -4.52 13.93
CA LYS A 47 -1.42 -3.52 14.90
C LYS A 47 -2.37 -2.32 14.98
N ILE A 48 -2.83 -1.82 13.84
CA ILE A 48 -3.74 -0.67 13.78
C ILE A 48 -5.12 -1.05 14.35
N ASN A 49 -5.66 -2.20 13.93
CA ASN A 49 -6.95 -2.71 14.39
C ASN A 49 -6.96 -2.96 15.91
N GLY A 50 -5.85 -3.46 16.47
CA GLY A 50 -5.71 -3.60 17.93
C GLY A 50 -5.55 -2.27 18.68
N SER A 51 -5.19 -1.18 17.99
CA SER A 51 -4.96 0.14 18.60
C SER A 51 -6.17 1.07 18.55
N ILE A 52 -7.22 0.74 17.78
CA ILE A 52 -8.38 1.61 17.58
C ILE A 52 -9.66 0.86 17.96
N GLU A 53 -10.18 1.12 19.15
CA GLU A 53 -11.47 0.58 19.59
C GLU A 53 -12.64 1.27 18.85
N GLY A 54 -13.50 0.47 18.22
CA GLY A 54 -14.76 0.95 17.63
C GLY A 54 -14.65 1.64 16.25
N ALA A 55 -13.48 1.67 15.62
CA ALA A 55 -13.33 2.13 14.23
C ALA A 55 -13.54 0.99 13.22
N ALA A 56 -13.74 1.36 11.95
CA ALA A 56 -13.77 0.41 10.85
C ALA A 56 -12.44 -0.35 10.76
N SER A 57 -12.51 -1.67 10.57
CA SER A 57 -11.33 -2.51 10.37
C SER A 57 -10.53 -2.04 9.15
N VAL A 58 -9.22 -2.01 9.32
CA VAL A 58 -8.26 -1.93 8.22
C VAL A 58 -8.19 -3.30 7.56
N GLU A 59 -8.52 -3.36 6.28
CA GLU A 59 -8.51 -4.57 5.47
C GLU A 59 -7.22 -4.67 4.65
N VAL A 60 -6.94 -5.86 4.10
CA VAL A 60 -5.67 -6.16 3.42
C VAL A 60 -5.90 -6.82 2.07
N VAL A 61 -5.12 -6.40 1.07
CA VAL A 61 -5.02 -7.06 -0.24
C VAL A 61 -3.54 -7.36 -0.54
N GLY A 62 -3.24 -8.63 -0.78
CA GLY A 62 -1.90 -9.05 -1.21
C GLY A 62 -1.62 -8.64 -2.66
N LEU A 63 -0.46 -8.04 -2.90
CA LEU A 63 0.06 -7.69 -4.22
C LEU A 63 1.59 -7.81 -4.21
N ASP A 64 2.13 -8.54 -5.19
CA ASP A 64 3.55 -8.52 -5.47
C ASP A 64 3.90 -7.29 -6.33
N MET A 65 4.54 -6.29 -5.71
CA MET A 65 4.98 -5.07 -6.40
C MET A 65 6.13 -5.32 -7.38
N GLU A 66 6.67 -6.54 -7.39
CA GLU A 66 7.66 -7.00 -8.36
C GLU A 66 7.06 -7.72 -9.56
N ASP A 67 5.73 -7.88 -9.65
CA ASP A 67 5.08 -8.46 -10.83
C ASP A 67 5.22 -7.51 -12.03
N GLU A 68 5.47 -8.06 -13.22
CA GLU A 68 5.63 -7.29 -14.46
C GLU A 68 4.31 -7.21 -15.25
N ARG A 69 3.28 -7.93 -14.82
CA ARG A 69 1.99 -8.00 -15.50
C ARG A 69 1.02 -7.01 -14.87
N GLN A 70 0.62 -6.00 -15.65
CA GLN A 70 -0.42 -5.04 -15.23
C GLN A 70 -1.70 -5.74 -14.72
N ALA A 71 -2.09 -6.86 -15.33
CA ALA A 71 -3.26 -7.64 -14.90
C ALA A 71 -3.24 -8.05 -13.41
N ALA A 72 -2.06 -8.31 -12.83
CA ALA A 72 -1.96 -8.65 -11.40
C ALA A 72 -2.31 -7.44 -10.51
N PHE A 73 -1.96 -6.23 -10.94
CA PHE A 73 -2.30 -4.98 -10.28
C PHE A 73 -3.78 -4.66 -10.44
N ASP A 74 -4.31 -4.78 -11.66
CA ASP A 74 -5.73 -4.59 -11.95
C ASP A 74 -6.59 -5.50 -11.04
N GLU A 75 -6.25 -6.79 -10.92
CA GLU A 75 -6.95 -7.73 -10.05
C GLU A 75 -6.88 -7.34 -8.56
N ALA A 76 -5.75 -6.79 -8.10
CA ALA A 76 -5.58 -6.36 -6.71
C ALA A 76 -6.36 -5.07 -6.42
N VAL A 77 -6.32 -4.11 -7.34
CA VAL A 77 -7.09 -2.85 -7.26
C VAL A 77 -8.59 -3.15 -7.29
N ASP A 78 -9.04 -4.07 -8.14
CA ASP A 78 -10.44 -4.51 -8.19
C ASP A 78 -10.89 -5.12 -6.85
N LYS A 79 -10.08 -6.02 -6.27
CA LYS A 79 -10.36 -6.59 -4.93
C LYS A 79 -10.44 -5.50 -3.87
N ALA A 80 -9.51 -4.56 -3.85
CA ALA A 80 -9.52 -3.44 -2.91
C ALA A 80 -10.77 -2.55 -3.08
N CYS A 81 -11.14 -2.26 -4.33
CA CYS A 81 -12.32 -1.46 -4.66
C CYS A 81 -13.62 -2.18 -4.29
N LEU A 82 -13.71 -3.50 -4.46
CA LEU A 82 -14.84 -4.30 -4.00
C LEU A 82 -15.00 -4.25 -2.47
N ILE A 83 -13.90 -4.33 -1.73
CA ILE A 83 -13.91 -4.20 -0.27
C ILE A 83 -14.40 -2.81 0.15
N LEU A 84 -13.83 -1.74 -0.43
CA LEU A 84 -14.19 -0.36 -0.10
C LEU A 84 -15.60 0.03 -0.58
N GLY A 85 -16.04 -0.55 -1.69
CA GLY A 85 -17.27 -0.22 -2.43
C GLY A 85 -17.15 1.01 -3.35
N ASN A 86 -16.27 1.95 -3.03
CA ASN A 86 -15.80 3.02 -3.91
C ASN A 86 -14.47 3.58 -3.36
N LEU A 87 -13.71 4.28 -4.19
CA LEU A 87 -12.42 4.86 -3.82
C LEU A 87 -12.53 6.40 -3.75
N ASP A 88 -12.21 7.00 -2.60
CA ASP A 88 -12.16 8.46 -2.44
C ASP A 88 -10.75 9.03 -2.64
N ALA A 89 -9.73 8.26 -2.23
CA ALA A 89 -8.33 8.67 -2.30
C ALA A 89 -7.42 7.45 -2.42
N PHE A 90 -6.29 7.66 -3.08
CA PHE A 90 -5.24 6.67 -3.22
C PHE A 90 -3.92 7.26 -2.71
N VAL A 91 -3.18 6.45 -1.94
CA VAL A 91 -1.87 6.81 -1.42
C VAL A 91 -0.87 5.72 -1.83
N ASN A 92 0.00 6.03 -2.79
CA ASN A 92 1.09 5.15 -3.13
C ASN A 92 2.27 5.37 -2.15
N CYS A 93 2.45 4.47 -1.19
CA CYS A 93 3.51 4.51 -0.18
C CYS A 93 4.27 3.18 -0.10
N TYR A 94 4.49 2.56 -1.26
CA TYR A 94 5.36 1.41 -1.41
C TYR A 94 6.62 1.83 -2.17
N PHE A 95 7.79 1.46 -1.66
CA PHE A 95 9.05 1.72 -2.35
C PHE A 95 10.09 0.66 -1.99
N TYR A 96 11.09 0.56 -2.85
CA TYR A 96 12.32 -0.16 -2.63
C TYR A 96 13.49 0.81 -2.72
N GLU A 97 14.20 1.01 -1.60
CA GLU A 97 15.33 1.95 -1.54
C GLU A 97 16.57 1.42 -2.30
N GLY A 98 16.77 0.11 -2.29
CA GLY A 98 18.00 -0.51 -2.77
C GLY A 98 19.18 -0.30 -1.83
N LYS A 99 20.39 -0.61 -2.31
CA LYS A 99 21.63 -0.36 -1.55
C LYS A 99 22.13 1.07 -1.75
N MET A 100 22.50 1.74 -0.67
CA MET A 100 23.25 3.00 -0.73
C MET A 100 24.67 2.72 -1.25
N GLN A 101 24.93 3.10 -2.50
CA GLN A 101 26.18 2.83 -3.20
C GLN A 101 26.48 3.93 -4.24
N ASN A 102 27.68 3.90 -4.81
CA ASN A 102 28.02 4.79 -5.91
C ASN A 102 27.09 4.49 -7.11
N PRO A 103 26.46 5.50 -7.74
CA PRO A 103 25.58 5.30 -8.89
C PRO A 103 26.23 4.53 -10.05
N LEU A 104 27.55 4.64 -10.23
CA LEU A 104 28.29 3.91 -11.28
C LEU A 104 28.47 2.42 -10.99
N ASP A 105 28.27 2.00 -9.73
CA ASP A 105 28.39 0.61 -9.29
C ASP A 105 27.02 -0.11 -9.26
N VAL A 106 25.93 0.60 -9.58
CA VAL A 106 24.59 0.02 -9.61
C VAL A 106 24.49 -0.98 -10.77
N THR A 107 24.21 -2.24 -10.44
CA THR A 107 24.06 -3.29 -11.44
C THR A 107 22.76 -3.10 -12.24
N GLU A 108 22.73 -3.63 -13.47
CA GLU A 108 21.52 -3.64 -14.28
C GLU A 108 20.33 -4.30 -13.55
N GLN A 109 20.59 -5.38 -12.80
CA GLN A 109 19.57 -6.08 -12.02
C GLN A 109 18.98 -5.18 -10.92
N GLU A 110 19.83 -4.48 -10.17
CA GLU A 110 19.40 -3.57 -9.11
C GLU A 110 18.59 -2.41 -9.69
N PHE A 111 19.09 -1.81 -10.78
CA PHE A 111 18.41 -0.72 -11.47
C PHE A 111 17.03 -1.14 -11.99
N LYS A 112 16.94 -2.32 -12.64
CA LYS A 112 15.67 -2.88 -13.10
C LYS A 112 14.70 -3.13 -11.95
N LYS A 113 15.17 -3.65 -10.82
CA LYS A 113 14.33 -3.86 -9.64
C LYS A 113 13.79 -2.53 -9.08
N ILE A 114 14.63 -1.50 -8.97
CA ILE A 114 14.23 -0.16 -8.54
C ILE A 114 13.16 0.41 -9.49
N LEU A 115 13.37 0.36 -10.81
CA LEU A 115 12.39 0.85 -11.78
C LEU A 115 11.08 0.07 -11.74
N LYS A 116 11.17 -1.25 -11.61
CA LYS A 116 10.00 -2.13 -11.54
C LYS A 116 9.10 -1.76 -10.36
N ILE A 117 9.68 -1.58 -9.18
CA ILE A 117 8.92 -1.29 -7.95
C ILE A 117 8.53 0.19 -7.85
N ASN A 118 9.48 1.10 -8.03
CA ASN A 118 9.24 2.51 -7.69
C ASN A 118 8.58 3.31 -8.83
N LEU A 119 8.59 2.78 -10.06
CA LEU A 119 8.02 3.45 -11.23
C LEU A 119 6.93 2.62 -11.90
N MET A 120 7.23 1.37 -12.30
CA MET A 120 6.28 0.57 -13.08
C MET A 120 5.09 0.11 -12.24
N ALA A 121 5.30 -0.41 -11.04
CA ALA A 121 4.21 -0.78 -10.14
C ALA A 121 3.31 0.44 -9.83
N ALA A 122 3.90 1.61 -9.56
CA ALA A 122 3.16 2.85 -9.36
C ALA A 122 2.31 3.28 -10.58
N TRP A 123 2.75 2.92 -11.79
CA TRP A 123 2.03 3.19 -13.03
C TRP A 123 0.88 2.21 -13.29
N PHE A 124 0.98 0.98 -12.78
CA PHE A 124 -0.06 -0.04 -12.91
C PHE A 124 -1.19 0.09 -11.87
N LEU A 125 -1.00 0.91 -10.83
CA LEU A 125 -1.95 1.18 -9.76
C LEU A 125 -2.91 2.32 -10.09
#